data_AF-A0A167WZC3-F1
#
_entry.id   AF-A0A167WZC3-F1
#
_cell.length_a   1.000
_cell.length_b   1.000
_cell.length_c   1.000
_cell.angle_alpha   90.00
_cell.angle_beta   90.00
_cell.angle_gamma   90.00
#
_symmetry.space_group_name_H-M   'P 1'
#
loop_
_entity.id
_entity.type
_entity.pdbx_description
1 polymer ?
#
loop_
_entity_poly.entity_id
_entity_poly.type
_entity_poly.pdbx_seq_one_letter_code
_entity_poly.pdbx_strand_id
1 'polypeptide(L)'
;MSSTNTVFHTTNTAGNAQISNVNVNGDYIVSNIYQVTEEKQREVYRWLAAPDSSGNYHAAREKHHADTGSWFIEGEQFVKWKETPDSALWVYGT
;
A
#
# COMPACT_ATOMS: atom_id res chain seq x y z
N MET A 1 34.88 22.43 38.70
CA MET A 1 34.72 22.24 37.23
C MET A 1 33.24 22.40 36.93
N SER A 2 32.87 23.43 36.16
CA SER A 2 31.46 23.78 35.93
C SER A 2 30.92 22.95 34.78
N SER A 3 29.88 22.15 35.03
CA SER A 3 29.19 21.35 34.01
C SER A 3 28.30 22.27 33.19
N THR A 4 28.63 22.50 31.93
CA THR A 4 27.77 23.20 30.97
C THR A 4 26.57 22.33 30.64
N ASN A 5 25.40 22.68 31.18
CA ASN A 5 24.12 22.11 30.74
C ASN A 5 23.79 22.67 29.36
N THR A 6 23.90 21.86 28.32
CA THR A 6 23.47 22.23 26.97
C THR A 6 21.94 22.15 26.89
N VAL A 7 21.29 23.29 26.73
CA VAL A 7 19.83 23.41 26.56
C VAL A 7 19.53 23.55 25.07
N PHE A 8 18.66 22.69 24.53
CA PHE A 8 18.26 22.72 23.12
C PHE A 8 16.84 23.27 22.96
N HIS A 9 16.65 24.21 22.05
CA HIS A 9 15.34 24.77 21.68
C HIS A 9 14.93 24.25 20.31
N THR A 10 13.82 23.51 20.23
CA THR A 10 13.21 23.12 18.96
C THR A 10 12.07 24.09 18.64
N THR A 11 12.15 24.84 17.54
CA THR A 11 11.04 25.68 17.08
C THR A 11 10.37 25.04 15.87
N ASN A 12 9.04 24.90 15.92
CA ASN A 12 8.15 24.54 14.82
C ASN A 12 8.22 23.10 14.25
N THR A 13 8.54 22.08 15.04
CA THR A 13 8.38 20.67 14.57
C THR A 13 7.63 19.85 15.59
N ALA A 14 6.39 19.46 15.26
CA ALA A 14 5.63 18.50 16.04
C ALA A 14 6.13 17.08 15.70
N GLY A 15 6.66 16.39 16.70
CA GLY A 15 7.19 15.03 16.56
C GLY A 15 8.08 14.64 17.74
N ASN A 16 8.37 13.36 17.83
CA ASN A 16 9.29 12.75 18.78
C ASN A 16 10.68 12.66 18.14
N ALA A 17 11.64 13.44 18.66
CA ALA A 17 13.04 13.29 18.31
C ALA A 17 13.63 12.09 19.06
N GLN A 18 14.45 11.28 18.37
CA GLN A 18 15.27 10.25 19.00
C GLN A 18 16.73 10.64 18.86
N ILE A 19 17.47 10.62 19.97
CA ILE A 19 18.89 10.93 20.00
C ILE A 19 19.63 9.58 19.93
N SER A 20 20.32 9.32 18.82
CA SER A 20 21.17 8.13 18.69
C SER A 20 22.64 8.51 18.87
N ASN A 21 23.28 7.92 19.88
CA ASN A 21 24.67 8.00 20.34
C ASN A 21 25.51 9.25 19.98
N VAL A 22 25.95 9.93 21.05
CA VAL A 22 26.93 11.02 21.07
C VAL A 22 28.23 10.57 20.42
N ASN A 23 28.57 11.14 19.27
CA ASN A 23 29.93 11.03 18.76
C ASN A 23 30.84 11.72 19.79
N VAL A 24 31.98 11.10 20.13
CA VAL A 24 32.85 11.50 21.27
C VAL A 24 33.35 12.96 21.17
N ASN A 25 33.12 13.61 20.03
CA ASN A 25 33.47 15.00 19.71
C ASN A 25 32.29 16.00 19.78
N GLY A 26 31.13 15.61 20.32
CA GLY A 26 30.06 16.55 20.69
C GLY A 26 29.07 16.97 19.61
N ASP A 27 29.19 16.45 18.38
CA ASP A 27 28.19 16.66 17.33
C ASP A 27 27.04 15.64 17.47
N TYR A 28 25.85 16.16 17.75
CA TYR A 28 24.61 15.39 17.85
C TYR A 28 23.90 15.35 16.49
N ILE A 29 23.66 14.16 15.95
CA ILE A 29 22.84 14.00 14.74
C ILE A 29 21.37 13.91 15.16
N VAL A 30 20.59 14.94 14.85
CA VAL A 30 19.13 14.91 15.00
C VAL A 30 18.52 14.34 13.72
N SER A 31 18.03 13.10 13.78
CA SER A 31 17.24 12.51 12.69
C SER A 31 15.75 12.74 12.94
N ASN A 32 15.06 13.42 12.02
CA ASN A 32 13.60 13.44 12.00
C ASN A 32 13.09 12.07 11.56
N ILE A 33 12.48 11.33 12.49
CA ILE A 33 11.73 10.12 12.17
C ILE A 33 10.30 10.56 11.85
N TYR A 34 9.90 10.49 10.59
CA TYR A 34 8.50 10.70 10.20
C TYR A 34 7.65 9.59 10.82
N GLN A 35 6.99 9.88 11.94
CA GLN A 35 5.99 8.98 12.49
C GLN A 35 4.76 9.02 11.59
N VAL A 36 4.45 7.89 10.94
CA VAL A 36 3.17 7.76 10.27
C VAL A 36 2.11 7.56 11.36
N THR A 37 1.20 8.52 11.51
CA THR A 37 0.09 8.40 12.45
C THR A 37 -0.90 7.35 11.97
N GLU A 38 -1.62 6.70 12.89
CA GLU A 38 -2.69 5.75 12.55
C GLU A 38 -3.75 6.35 11.63
N GLU A 39 -4.04 7.64 11.80
CA GLU A 39 -4.95 8.39 10.93
C GLU A 39 -4.44 8.45 9.48
N LYS A 40 -3.14 8.72 9.29
CA LYS A 40 -2.53 8.78 7.96
C LYS A 40 -2.50 7.39 7.32
N GLN A 41 -2.22 6.35 8.09
CA GLN A 41 -2.32 4.97 7.60
C GLN A 41 -3.73 4.65 7.13
N ARG A 42 -4.75 5.01 7.91
CA ARG A 42 -6.16 4.78 7.56
C ARG A 42 -6.57 5.50 6.28
N GLU A 43 -6.08 6.73 6.07
CA GLU A 43 -6.32 7.47 4.84
C GLU A 43 -5.71 6.76 3.62
N VAL A 44 -4.47 6.26 3.75
CA VAL A 44 -3.81 5.49 2.68
C VAL A 44 -4.57 4.20 2.40
N TYR A 45 -4.99 3.45 3.42
CA TYR A 45 -5.79 2.24 3.22
C TYR A 45 -7.13 2.53 2.57
N ARG A 46 -7.79 3.64 2.92
CA ARG A 46 -9.03 4.07 2.26
C ARG A 46 -8.79 4.42 0.79
N TRP A 47 -7.66 5.04 0.45
CA TRP A 47 -7.31 5.36 -0.94
C TRP A 47 -7.00 4.10 -1.77
N LEU A 48 -6.33 3.12 -1.15
CA LEU A 48 -6.03 1.82 -1.77
C LEU A 48 -7.22 0.85 -1.77
N ALA A 49 -8.31 1.18 -1.06
CA ALA A 49 -9.47 0.31 -0.97
C ALA A 49 -10.06 0.09 -2.37
N ALA A 50 -10.31 -1.17 -2.70
CA ALA A 50 -10.96 -1.50 -3.95
C ALA A 50 -12.36 -0.85 -4.00
N PRO A 51 -12.79 -0.34 -5.18
CA PRO A 51 -14.15 0.13 -5.35
C PRO A 51 -15.14 -1.02 -5.19
N ASP A 52 -16.38 -0.71 -4.79
CA ASP A 52 -17.46 -1.69 -4.76
C ASP A 52 -17.82 -2.13 -6.19
N SER A 53 -17.53 -3.39 -6.53
CA SER A 53 -17.80 -3.98 -7.84
C SER A 53 -19.20 -4.59 -7.97
N SER A 54 -20.02 -4.57 -6.91
CA SER A 54 -21.32 -5.24 -6.86
C SER A 54 -22.25 -4.77 -7.98
N GLY A 55 -22.38 -3.46 -8.21
CA GLY A 55 -23.23 -2.89 -9.25
C GLY A 55 -22.85 -3.38 -10.66
N ASN A 56 -21.55 -3.43 -10.96
CA ASN A 56 -21.06 -3.94 -12.24
C ASN A 56 -21.35 -5.44 -12.38
N TYR A 57 -21.17 -6.21 -11.31
CA TYR A 57 -21.48 -7.63 -11.29
C TYR A 57 -22.96 -7.89 -11.59
N HIS A 58 -23.87 -7.18 -10.92
CA HIS A 58 -25.31 -7.35 -11.14
C HIS A 58 -25.72 -6.97 -12.57
N ALA A 59 -25.24 -5.83 -13.08
CA ALA A 59 -25.54 -5.39 -14.43
C ALA A 59 -25.01 -6.36 -15.51
N ALA A 60 -23.81 -6.92 -15.32
CA ALA A 60 -23.25 -7.92 -16.23
C ALA A 60 -24.03 -9.23 -16.17
N ARG A 61 -24.45 -9.64 -14.97
CA ARG A 61 -25.23 -10.85 -14.76
C ARG A 61 -26.63 -10.76 -15.35
N GLU A 62 -27.30 -9.62 -15.27
CA GLU A 62 -28.61 -9.43 -15.90
C GLU A 62 -28.54 -9.49 -17.44
N LYS A 63 -27.45 -9.01 -18.02
CA LYS A 63 -27.24 -8.99 -19.48
C LYS A 63 -26.66 -10.29 -20.03
N HIS A 64 -26.15 -11.18 -19.19
CA HIS A 64 -25.54 -12.40 -19.68
C HIS A 64 -26.57 -13.35 -20.29
N HIS A 65 -26.13 -14.21 -21.20
CA HIS A 65 -26.90 -15.37 -21.59
C HIS A 65 -26.29 -16.60 -20.94
N ALA A 66 -27.14 -17.55 -20.51
CA ALA A 66 -26.65 -18.81 -19.98
C ALA A 66 -25.65 -19.45 -20.96
N ASP A 67 -24.61 -20.06 -20.41
CA ASP A 67 -23.55 -20.77 -21.14
C ASP A 67 -22.67 -19.91 -22.07
N THR A 68 -22.89 -18.60 -22.15
CA THR A 68 -21.96 -17.71 -22.84
C THR A 68 -20.63 -17.65 -22.11
N GLY A 69 -19.56 -17.98 -22.83
CA GLY A 69 -18.20 -18.02 -22.29
C GLY A 69 -17.77 -19.37 -21.70
N SER A 70 -18.66 -20.36 -21.61
CA SER A 70 -18.28 -21.72 -21.14
C SER A 70 -17.17 -22.33 -22.00
N TRP A 71 -17.22 -22.12 -23.32
CA TRP A 71 -16.17 -22.54 -24.25
C TRP A 71 -14.76 -22.04 -23.88
N PHE A 72 -14.69 -20.88 -23.22
CA PHE A 72 -13.45 -20.26 -22.79
C PHE A 72 -13.08 -20.69 -21.36
N ILE A 73 -14.01 -20.57 -20.40
CA ILE A 73 -13.74 -20.83 -18.97
C ILE A 73 -13.48 -22.32 -18.72
N GLU A 74 -14.14 -23.20 -19.46
CA GLU A 74 -13.92 -24.66 -19.39
C GLU A 74 -12.82 -25.12 -20.36
N GLY A 75 -12.30 -24.20 -21.19
CA GLY A 75 -11.25 -24.48 -22.14
C GLY A 75 -9.89 -24.72 -21.47
N GLU A 76 -9.12 -25.63 -22.06
CA GLU A 76 -7.78 -26.02 -21.55
C GLU A 76 -6.85 -24.81 -21.35
N GLN A 77 -6.91 -23.82 -22.26
CA GLN A 77 -6.08 -22.62 -22.17
C GLN A 77 -6.34 -21.83 -20.89
N PHE A 78 -7.61 -21.64 -20.51
CA PHE A 78 -7.98 -20.93 -19.31
C PHE A 78 -7.63 -21.74 -18.06
N VAL A 79 -7.94 -23.04 -18.05
CA VAL A 79 -7.63 -23.92 -16.92
C VAL A 79 -6.12 -23.94 -16.65
N LYS A 80 -5.31 -24.13 -17.71
CA LYS A 80 -3.85 -24.14 -17.61
C LYS A 80 -3.29 -22.81 -17.14
N TRP A 81 -3.80 -21.69 -17.67
CA TRP A 81 -3.40 -20.36 -17.21
C TRP A 81 -3.70 -20.18 -15.71
N LYS A 82 -4.90 -20.56 -15.26
CA LYS A 82 -5.32 -20.44 -13.85
C LYS A 82 -4.43 -21.23 -12.89
N GLU A 83 -3.93 -22.38 -13.31
CA GLU A 83 -3.07 -23.25 -12.50
C GLU A 83 -1.58 -22.90 -12.58
N THR A 84 -1.17 -22.06 -13.54
CA THR A 84 0.24 -21.71 -13.76
C THR A 84 0.57 -20.35 -13.13
N PRO A 85 1.41 -20.31 -12.07
CA PRO A 85 1.89 -19.05 -11.50
C PRO A 85 2.61 -18.19 -12.56
N ASP A 86 2.53 -16.87 -12.39
CA ASP A 86 3.22 -15.88 -13.24
C ASP A 86 2.94 -16.00 -14.75
N SER A 87 1.78 -16.58 -15.11
CA SER A 87 1.37 -16.73 -16.51
C SER A 87 0.39 -15.64 -16.96
N ALA A 88 0.47 -15.24 -18.22
CA ALA A 88 -0.43 -14.28 -18.85
C ALA A 88 -1.27 -14.96 -19.94
N LEU A 89 -2.58 -14.74 -19.93
CA LEU A 89 -3.52 -15.16 -20.96
C LEU A 89 -4.16 -13.94 -21.60
N TRP A 90 -4.00 -13.81 -22.92
CA TRP A 90 -4.59 -12.72 -23.68
C TRP A 90 -5.86 -13.21 -24.38
N VAL A 91 -6.95 -12.50 -24.17
CA VAL A 91 -8.21 -12.70 -24.88
C VAL A 91 -8.44 -11.47 -25.76
N TYR A 92 -8.62 -11.69 -27.06
CA TYR A 92 -9.00 -10.64 -27.99
C TYR A 92 -10.35 -11.00 -28.60
N GLY A 93 -11.20 -9.99 -28.78
CA GLY A 93 -12.42 -10.09 -29.57
C GLY A 93 -12.21 -9.50 -30.96
N THR A 94 -13.08 -9.87 -31.89
CA THR A 94 -13.23 -9.20 -33.20
C THR A 94 -14.30 -8.14 -33.14
#